data_AF-A0A958SNU8-F1
#
_entry.id   AF-A0A958SNU8-F1
#
_cell.length_a   1.000
_cell.length_b   1.000
_cell.length_c   1.000
_cell.angle_alpha   90.00
_cell.angle_beta   90.00
_cell.angle_gamma   90.00
#
_symmetry.space_group_name_H-M   'P 1'
#
loop_
_entity.id
_entity.type
_entity.pdbx_description
1 polymer ?
#
loop_
_entity_poly.entity_id
_entity_poly.type
_entity_poly.pdbx_seq_one_letter_code
_entity_poly.pdbx_strand_id
1 'polypeptide(L)'
;NICGACERIKNTPIPLSYSAFIKKFIVIYVATLPMGYVFSLGYFVAFAVPFVFYVLASLELIAEAIEDPFGTDFDDLPIDKLAENIKKHTHEVLKP
;
A
#
# COMPACT_ATOMS: atom_id res chain seq x y z
N ASN A 1 -14.94 12.38 -18.73
CA ASN A 1 -13.66 11.89 -19.26
C ASN A 1 -13.09 10.86 -18.29
N ILE A 2 -13.36 9.57 -18.51
CA ILE A 2 -12.93 8.48 -17.60
C ILE A 2 -11.47 8.09 -17.91
N CYS A 3 -11.14 7.90 -19.19
CA CYS A 3 -9.77 7.53 -19.61
C CYS A 3 -8.72 8.53 -19.11
N GLY A 4 -8.95 9.83 -19.29
CA GLY A 4 -8.01 10.85 -18.79
C GLY A 4 -7.89 10.90 -17.26
N ALA A 5 -8.93 10.49 -16.52
CA ALA A 5 -8.82 10.37 -15.07
C ALA A 5 -7.97 9.16 -14.66
N CYS A 6 -8.16 8.01 -15.32
CA CYS A 6 -7.35 6.81 -15.09
C CYS A 6 -5.88 7.02 -15.52
N GLU A 7 -5.64 7.69 -16.65
CA GLU A 7 -4.30 8.06 -17.11
C GLU A 7 -3.61 8.97 -16.10
N ARG A 8 -4.31 9.93 -15.50
CA ARG A 8 -3.73 10.77 -14.46
C ARG A 8 -3.33 9.93 -13.25
N ILE A 9 -4.24 9.08 -12.73
CA ILE A 9 -3.95 8.23 -11.56
C ILE A 9 -2.72 7.34 -11.83
N LYS A 10 -2.66 6.70 -13.01
CA LYS A 10 -1.54 5.84 -13.39
C LYS A 10 -0.22 6.61 -13.60
N ASN A 11 -0.26 7.80 -14.18
CA ASN A 11 0.93 8.55 -14.54
C ASN A 11 1.43 9.53 -13.46
N THR A 12 0.68 9.70 -12.36
CA THR A 12 1.11 10.49 -11.20
C THR A 12 1.32 9.60 -9.98
N PRO A 13 2.28 8.65 -10.01
CA PRO A 13 2.61 7.86 -8.84
C PRO A 13 3.22 8.76 -7.75
N ILE A 14 3.19 8.27 -6.50
CA ILE A 14 3.86 8.94 -5.40
C ILE A 14 5.37 9.01 -5.69
N PRO A 15 6.04 10.14 -5.40
CA PRO A 15 7.47 10.26 -5.67
C PRO A 15 8.29 9.19 -4.94
N LEU A 16 9.13 8.45 -5.66
CA LEU A 16 9.96 7.38 -5.09
C LEU A 16 10.80 7.83 -3.88
N SER A 17 11.26 9.08 -3.88
CA SER A 17 12.01 9.66 -2.75
C SER A 17 11.18 9.73 -1.46
N TYR A 18 9.86 9.93 -1.57
CA TYR A 18 8.95 9.94 -0.44
C TYR A 18 8.79 8.53 0.15
N SER A 19 8.43 7.53 -0.67
CA SER A 19 8.27 6.14 -0.21
C SER A 19 9.59 5.59 0.36
N ALA A 20 10.73 5.89 -0.29
CA ALA A 20 12.05 5.52 0.24
C ALA A 20 12.41 6.24 1.55
N PHE A 21 11.95 7.47 1.76
CA PHE A 21 12.14 8.20 3.01
C PHE A 21 11.33 7.57 4.15
N ILE A 22 10.06 7.23 3.93
CA ILE A 22 9.20 6.61 4.95
C ILE A 22 9.78 5.27 5.41
N LYS A 23 10.21 4.40 4.49
CA LYS A 23 10.88 3.13 4.82
C LYS A 23 12.11 3.32 5.72
N LYS A 24 12.98 4.28 5.38
CA LYS A 24 14.16 4.62 6.19
C LYS A 24 13.77 5.19 7.55
N PHE A 25 12.75 6.04 7.58
CA PHE A 25 12.24 6.65 8.80
C PHE A 25 11.72 5.58 9.77
N ILE A 26 10.90 4.62 9.30
CA ILE A 26 10.37 3.53 10.15
C ILE A 26 11.52 2.74 10.79
N VAL A 27 12.52 2.35 10.00
CA VAL A 27 13.68 1.59 10.50
C VAL A 27 14.46 2.38 11.56
N ILE A 28 14.80 3.64 11.27
CA ILE A 28 15.56 4.48 12.20
C ILE A 28 14.74 4.75 13.47
N TYR A 29 13.47 5.11 13.32
CA TYR A 29 12.56 5.41 14.43
C TYR A 29 12.47 4.22 15.38
N VAL A 30 12.15 3.04 14.86
CA VAL A 30 12.05 1.81 15.67
C VAL A 30 13.40 1.44 16.31
N ALA A 31 14.52 1.62 15.60
CA ALA A 31 15.84 1.36 16.17
C ALA A 31 16.18 2.28 17.36
N THR A 32 15.61 3.48 17.42
CA THR A 32 15.80 4.40 18.56
C THR A 32 14.86 4.12 19.74
N LEU A 33 13.73 3.44 19.54
CA LEU A 33 12.73 3.18 20.59
C LEU A 33 13.30 2.42 21.81
N PRO A 34 14.15 1.37 21.66
CA PRO A 34 14.72 0.68 22.81
C PRO A 34 15.47 1.62 23.76
N MET A 35 16.27 2.54 23.22
CA MET A 35 17.03 3.50 24.04
C MET A 35 16.10 4.46 24.78
N GLY A 36 14.99 4.86 24.16
CA GLY A 36 14.01 5.77 24.77
C GLY A 36 13.17 5.13 25.87
N TYR A 37 12.88 3.83 25.77
CA TYR A 37 11.92 3.16 26.66
C TYR A 37 12.54 2.13 27.62
N VAL A 38 13.82 1.77 27.48
CA VAL A 38 14.47 0.73 28.31
C VAL A 38 14.38 1.02 29.81
N PHE A 39 14.50 2.28 30.23
CA PHE A 39 14.42 2.64 31.65
C PHE A 39 13.00 2.59 32.22
N SER A 40 11.97 2.70 31.38
CA SER A 40 10.56 2.68 31.80
C SER A 40 9.97 1.27 31.75
N LEU A 41 10.27 0.52 30.68
CA LEU A 41 9.65 -0.78 30.39
C LEU A 41 10.57 -1.98 30.68
N GLY A 42 11.87 -1.75 30.96
CA GLY A 42 12.83 -2.82 31.24
C GLY A 42 12.86 -3.88 30.13
N TYR A 43 12.80 -5.16 30.50
CA TYR A 43 12.80 -6.27 29.54
C TYR A 43 11.56 -6.33 28.64
N PHE A 44 10.45 -5.69 29.02
CA PHE A 44 9.24 -5.67 28.19
C PHE A 44 9.45 -4.94 26.84
N VAL A 45 10.43 -4.05 26.77
CA VAL A 45 10.87 -3.40 25.52
C VAL A 45 11.17 -4.41 24.41
N ALA A 46 11.74 -5.57 24.77
CA ALA A 46 12.09 -6.61 23.80
C ALA A 46 10.87 -7.19 23.08
N PHE A 47 9.68 -7.12 23.66
CA PHE A 47 8.42 -7.52 23.02
C PHE A 47 7.70 -6.33 22.37
N ALA A 48 7.69 -5.18 23.06
CA ALA A 48 6.98 -4.00 22.59
C ALA A 48 7.57 -3.43 21.29
N VAL A 49 8.91 -3.35 21.18
CA VAL A 49 9.55 -2.72 20.00
C VAL A 49 9.35 -3.53 18.72
N PRO A 50 9.57 -4.87 18.69
CA PRO A 50 9.24 -5.66 17.50
C PRO A 50 7.76 -5.62 17.14
N PHE A 51 6.86 -5.55 18.12
CA PHE A 51 5.43 -5.39 17.86
C PHE A 51 5.12 -4.05 17.16
N VAL A 52 5.70 -2.95 17.64
CA VAL A 52 5.55 -1.63 16.97
C VAL A 52 6.13 -1.66 15.56
N PHE A 53 7.30 -2.27 15.38
CA PHE A 53 7.88 -2.46 14.05
C PHE A 53 6.96 -3.23 13.12
N TYR A 54 6.41 -4.35 13.58
CA TYR A 54 5.50 -5.17 12.80
C TYR A 54 4.29 -4.38 12.33
N VAL A 55 3.66 -3.59 13.22
CA VAL A 55 2.51 -2.74 12.86
C VAL A 55 2.90 -1.69 11.82
N LEU A 56 3.98 -0.94 12.05
CA LEU A 56 4.41 0.12 11.13
C LEU A 56 4.86 -0.41 9.77
N ALA A 57 5.62 -1.51 9.75
CA ALA A 57 6.07 -2.15 8.52
C ALA A 57 4.90 -2.75 7.73
N SER A 58 3.93 -3.36 8.42
CA SER A 58 2.72 -3.89 7.76
C SER A 58 1.89 -2.78 7.14
N LEU A 59 1.73 -1.65 7.83
CA LEU A 59 1.03 -0.48 7.28
C LEU A 59 1.73 0.07 6.03
N GLU A 60 3.06 0.16 6.03
CA GLU A 60 3.83 0.61 4.87
C GLU A 60 3.67 -0.33 3.67
N LEU A 61 3.68 -1.65 3.89
CA LEU A 61 3.46 -2.62 2.81
C LEU A 61 2.06 -2.52 2.21
N ILE A 62 1.04 -2.32 3.05
CA ILE A 62 -0.34 -2.12 2.57
C ILE A 62 -0.46 -0.80 1.81
N ALA A 63 0.20 0.26 2.27
CA ALA A 63 0.22 1.54 1.56
C ALA A 63 0.85 1.38 0.17
N GLU A 64 2.00 0.71 0.07
CA GLU A 64 2.68 0.43 -1.19
C GLU A 64 1.79 -0.37 -2.16
N ALA A 65 1.05 -1.37 -1.67
CA ALA A 65 0.11 -2.14 -2.50
C ALA A 65 -1.05 -1.27 -3.05
N ILE A 66 -1.52 -0.28 -2.30
CA ILE A 66 -2.63 0.59 -2.73
C ILE A 66 -2.16 1.71 -3.68
N GLU A 67 -0.85 2.00 -3.72
CA GLU A 67 -0.28 3.08 -4.56
C GLU A 67 -0.35 2.78 -6.07
N ASP A 68 -0.34 1.51 -6.50
CA ASP A 68 -0.45 1.11 -7.92
C ASP A 68 -1.70 0.25 -8.21
N PRO A 69 -2.92 0.81 -8.15
CA PRO A 69 -4.16 0.04 -8.22
C PRO A 69 -4.44 -0.62 -9.59
N PHE A 70 -3.62 -0.31 -10.60
CA PHE A 70 -3.76 -0.81 -11.97
C PHE A 70 -2.63 -1.79 -12.34
N GLY A 71 -1.89 -2.30 -11.35
CA GLY A 71 -0.85 -3.29 -11.51
C GLY A 71 -1.40 -4.70 -11.78
N THR A 72 -0.61 -5.70 -11.38
CA THR A 72 -0.93 -7.13 -11.54
C THR A 72 -0.83 -7.92 -10.23
N ASP A 73 -0.69 -7.23 -9.11
CA ASP A 73 -0.59 -7.82 -7.78
C ASP A 73 -1.97 -8.28 -7.29
N PHE A 74 -1.97 -9.10 -6.23
CA PHE A 74 -3.20 -9.70 -5.69
C PHE A 74 -4.21 -8.66 -5.19
N ASP A 75 -3.71 -7.54 -4.67
CA ASP A 75 -4.53 -6.46 -4.09
C ASP A 75 -4.99 -5.42 -5.13
N ASP A 76 -4.63 -5.60 -6.41
CA ASP A 76 -4.97 -4.68 -7.49
C ASP A 76 -6.41 -4.85 -8.03
N LEU A 77 -6.86 -3.86 -8.80
CA LEU A 77 -8.18 -3.90 -9.42
C LEU A 77 -8.27 -5.01 -10.47
N PRO A 78 -9.35 -5.83 -10.46
CA PRO A 78 -9.53 -6.90 -11.45
C PRO A 78 -10.03 -6.35 -12.79
N ILE A 79 -9.18 -5.60 -13.50
CA ILE A 79 -9.53 -4.88 -14.74
C ILE A 79 -9.99 -5.82 -15.84
N ASP A 80 -9.39 -7.00 -15.97
CA ASP A 80 -9.79 -8.00 -16.97
C ASP A 80 -11.23 -8.49 -16.74
N LYS A 81 -11.56 -8.81 -15.49
CA LYS A 81 -12.92 -9.21 -15.11
C LYS A 81 -13.91 -8.08 -15.33
N LEU A 82 -13.52 -6.84 -15.05
CA LEU A 82 -14.36 -5.67 -15.31
C LEU A 82 -14.62 -5.50 -16.81
N ALA A 83 -13.59 -5.64 -17.65
CA ALA A 83 -13.71 -5.59 -19.10
C ALA A 83 -14.59 -6.72 -19.66
N GLU A 84 -14.45 -7.93 -19.14
CA GLU A 84 -15.28 -9.07 -19.52
C GLU A 84 -16.76 -8.84 -19.18
N ASN A 85 -17.05 -8.33 -17.98
CA ASN A 85 -18.42 -8.00 -17.57
C ASN A 85 -19.04 -6.90 -18.44
N ILE A 86 -18.27 -5.85 -18.78
CA ILE A 86 -18.74 -4.79 -19.68
C ILE A 86 -19.06 -5.37 -21.06
N LYS A 87 -18.20 -6.24 -21.60
CA LYS A 87 -18.42 -6.93 -22.88
C LYS A 87 -19.67 -7.79 -22.85
N LYS A 88 -19.90 -8.54 -21.76
CA LYS A 88 -21.08 -9.37 -21.58
C LYS A 88 -22.36 -8.53 -21.57
N HIS A 89 -22.43 -7.50 -20.72
CA HIS A 89 -23.61 -6.65 -20.60
C HIS A 89 -23.92 -5.88 -21.89
N THR A 90 -22.89 -5.39 -22.60
CA THR A 90 -23.11 -4.73 -23.90
C THR A 90 -23.63 -5.70 -24.95
N HIS A 91 -23.22 -6.97 -24.93
CA HIS A 91 -23.76 -8.00 -25.83
C HIS A 91 -25.23 -8.30 -25.56
N GLU A 92 -25.62 -8.44 -24.30
CA GLU A 92 -27.01 -8.67 -23.88
C GLU A 92 -27.94 -7.53 -24.31
N VAL A 93 -27.49 -6.28 -24.20
CA VAL A 93 -28.27 -5.11 -24.65
C VAL A 93 -28.41 -5.05 -26.17
N LEU A 94 -27.36 -5.41 -26.92
CA LEU A 94 -27.35 -5.36 -28.38
C LEU A 94 -28.09 -6.54 -29.04
N LYS A 95 -28.20 -7.67 -28.35
CA LYS A 95 -28.93 -8.87 -28.79
C LYS A 95 -29.82 -9.37 -27.65
N PRO A 96 -31.03 -8.82 -27.49
CA PRO A 96 -31.98 -9.32 -26.50
C PRO A 96 -32.37 -10.78 -26.77
#